data_AF-A0A1B6DD36-F1
#
_entry.id   AF-A0A1B6DD36-F1
#
_cell.length_a   1.000
_cell.length_b   1.000
_cell.length_c   1.000
_cell.angle_alpha   90.00
_cell.angle_beta   90.00
_cell.angle_gamma   90.00
#
_symmetry.space_group_name_H-M   'P 1'
#
loop_
_entity.id
_entity.type
_entity.pdbx_description
1 polymer ?
#
loop_
_entity_poly.entity_id
_entity_poly.type
_entity_poly.pdbx_seq_one_letter_code
_entity_poly.pdbx_strand_id
1 'polypeptide(L)'
;PEGILGDCLVTYGKKLGDDSVFGMAMFEFGEGLKQMADVKYALDDTTKQSFLEPLHHLQTKDLKEVMHHRKKLQGRRLDFDCKRRRQAKGTHGSEIGKTCSNIPDDEIRQAEEKFAESLHL
;
A
#
# COMPACT_ATOMS: atom_id res chain seq x y z
N PRO A 1 2.47 -25.85 -13.85
CA PRO A 1 2.27 -26.67 -15.08
C PRO A 1 3.24 -27.85 -15.15
N GLU A 2 4.46 -27.60 -14.68
CA GLU A 2 5.58 -28.52 -14.49
C GLU A 2 5.17 -29.76 -13.69
N GLY A 3 4.47 -29.61 -12.56
CA GLY A 3 4.02 -30.75 -11.73
C GLY A 3 3.01 -31.66 -12.45
N ILE A 4 1.98 -31.07 -13.08
CA ILE A 4 0.98 -31.83 -13.86
C ILE A 4 1.64 -32.59 -15.01
N LEU A 5 2.56 -31.94 -15.72
CA LEU A 5 3.33 -32.58 -16.79
C LEU A 5 4.21 -33.70 -16.22
N GLY A 6 4.86 -33.47 -15.08
CA GLY A 6 5.64 -34.47 -14.37
C GLY A 6 4.83 -35.71 -14.00
N ASP A 7 3.62 -35.52 -13.45
CA ASP A 7 2.70 -36.61 -13.12
C ASP A 7 2.27 -37.41 -14.35
N CYS A 8 1.99 -36.74 -15.47
CA CYS A 8 1.71 -37.41 -16.74
C CYS A 8 2.90 -38.27 -17.19
N LEU A 9 4.11 -37.71 -17.19
CA LEU A 9 5.31 -38.40 -17.67
C LEU A 9 5.68 -39.59 -16.77
N VAL A 10 5.54 -39.45 -15.45
CA VAL A 10 5.72 -40.56 -14.50
C VAL A 10 4.67 -41.65 -14.74
N THR A 11 3.41 -41.27 -14.94
CA THR A 11 2.31 -42.21 -15.14
C THR A 11 2.48 -43.01 -16.43
N TYR A 12 2.77 -42.34 -17.55
CA TYR A 12 2.93 -43.01 -18.84
C TYR A 12 4.28 -43.69 -19.00
N GLY A 13 5.34 -43.18 -18.36
CA GLY A 13 6.65 -43.84 -18.28
C GLY A 13 6.54 -45.23 -17.65
N LYS A 14 5.85 -45.34 -16.51
CA LYS A 14 5.56 -46.64 -15.86
C LYS A 14 4.70 -47.57 -16.72
N LYS A 15 3.72 -47.03 -17.46
CA LYS A 15 2.85 -47.84 -18.34
C LYS A 15 3.57 -48.42 -19.54
N LEU A 16 4.67 -47.80 -19.99
CA LEU A 16 5.50 -48.31 -21.08
C LEU A 16 6.35 -49.52 -20.66
N GLY A 17 6.47 -49.79 -19.36
CA GLY A 17 7.23 -50.90 -18.80
C GLY A 17 8.73 -50.58 -18.66
N ASP A 18 9.36 -51.27 -17.70
CA ASP A 18 10.75 -51.01 -17.29
C ASP A 18 11.78 -51.44 -18.36
N ASP A 19 11.37 -52.26 -19.33
CA ASP A 19 12.19 -52.65 -20.48
C ASP A 19 12.28 -51.54 -21.54
N SER A 20 11.42 -50.53 -21.46
CA SER A 20 11.42 -49.38 -22.38
C SER A 20 12.40 -48.32 -21.89
N VAL A 21 13.51 -48.16 -22.60
CA VAL A 21 14.48 -47.06 -22.35
C VAL A 21 13.79 -45.69 -22.36
N PHE A 22 12.81 -45.51 -23.26
CA PHE A 22 12.00 -44.29 -23.30
C PHE A 22 11.09 -44.15 -22.07
N GLY A 23 10.48 -45.25 -21.60
CA GLY A 23 9.67 -45.27 -20.39
C GLY A 23 10.46 -44.87 -19.14
N MET A 24 11.67 -45.40 -18.99
CA MET A 24 12.58 -45.02 -17.90
C MET A 24 12.99 -43.54 -17.98
N ALA A 25 13.36 -43.05 -19.17
CA ALA A 25 13.71 -41.63 -19.36
C ALA A 25 12.52 -40.69 -19.06
N MET A 26 11.30 -41.06 -19.46
CA MET A 26 10.09 -40.32 -19.12
C MET A 26 9.84 -40.29 -17.62
N PHE A 27 10.05 -41.41 -16.92
CA PHE A 27 9.88 -41.50 -15.48
C PHE A 27 10.85 -40.57 -14.74
N GLU A 28 12.15 -40.66 -15.04
CA GLU A 28 13.17 -39.83 -14.39
C GLU A 28 12.96 -38.34 -14.67
N PHE A 29 12.67 -37.99 -15.93
CA PHE A 29 12.39 -36.61 -16.29
C PHE A 29 11.12 -36.08 -15.61
N GLY A 30 10.09 -36.91 -15.48
CA GLY A 30 8.86 -36.56 -14.78
C GLY A 30 9.06 -36.31 -13.28
N GLU A 31 9.89 -37.11 -12.61
CA GLU A 31 10.28 -36.86 -11.21
C GLU A 31 11.09 -35.55 -11.07
N GLY A 32 11.96 -35.25 -12.03
CA GLY A 32 12.66 -33.95 -12.09
C GLY A 32 11.70 -32.76 -12.25
N LEU A 33 10.67 -32.89 -13.09
CA LEU A 33 9.64 -31.85 -13.24
C LEU A 33 8.82 -31.62 -11.97
N LYS A 34 8.53 -32.68 -11.20
CA LYS A 34 7.84 -32.56 -9.91
C LYS A 34 8.67 -31.79 -8.90
N GLN A 35 9.95 -32.12 -8.77
CA GLN A 35 10.87 -31.35 -7.91
C GLN A 35 10.99 -29.88 -8.34
N MET A 36 11.00 -29.62 -9.65
CA MET A 36 11.00 -28.26 -10.17
C MET A 36 9.70 -27.50 -9.82
N ALA A 37 8.56 -28.18 -9.78
CA ALA A 37 7.29 -27.60 -9.34
C ALA A 37 7.36 -27.19 -7.86
N ASP A 38 7.93 -28.02 -6.99
CA ASP A 38 8.09 -27.71 -5.57
C ASP A 38 8.96 -26.47 -5.34
N VAL A 39 10.10 -26.39 -6.04
CA VAL A 39 10.99 -25.21 -5.98
C VAL A 39 10.28 -23.95 -6.49
N LYS A 40 9.49 -24.08 -7.56
CA LYS A 40 8.70 -22.97 -8.10
C LYS A 40 7.67 -22.47 -7.07
N TYR A 41 6.93 -23.37 -6.43
CA TYR A 41 5.96 -22.98 -5.40
C TYR A 41 6.63 -22.30 -4.21
N ALA A 42 7.78 -22.81 -3.76
CA ALA A 42 8.56 -22.16 -2.70
C ALA A 42 9.03 -20.75 -3.09
N LEU A 43 9.44 -20.56 -4.36
CA LEU A 43 9.80 -19.25 -4.89
C LEU A 43 8.61 -18.29 -4.93
N ASP A 44 7.45 -18.76 -5.40
CA ASP A 44 6.22 -17.97 -5.47
C ASP A 44 5.79 -17.52 -4.06
N ASP A 45 5.81 -18.43 -3.09
CA ASP A 45 5.50 -18.12 -1.69
C ASP A 45 6.49 -17.13 -1.09
N THR A 46 7.80 -17.35 -1.31
CA THR A 46 8.85 -16.45 -0.83
C THR A 46 8.71 -15.06 -1.42
N THR A 47 8.41 -14.96 -2.72
CA THR A 47 8.20 -13.68 -3.42
C THR A 47 6.96 -12.98 -2.87
N LYS A 48 5.87 -13.72 -2.64
CA LYS A 48 4.66 -13.15 -2.06
C LYS A 48 4.91 -12.59 -0.66
N GLN A 49 5.51 -13.37 0.23
CA GLN A 49 5.72 -12.99 1.63
C GLN A 49 6.82 -11.94 1.81
N SER A 50 7.91 -12.03 1.05
CA SER A 50 9.09 -11.18 1.25
C SER A 50 9.06 -9.89 0.43
N PHE A 51 8.20 -9.82 -0.58
CA PHE A 51 8.17 -8.66 -1.49
C PHE A 51 6.76 -8.09 -1.68
N LEU A 52 5.79 -8.90 -2.11
CA LEU A 52 4.46 -8.39 -2.45
C LEU A 52 3.67 -7.94 -1.22
N GLU A 53 3.63 -8.73 -0.16
CA GLU A 53 2.91 -8.40 1.07
C GLU A 53 3.47 -7.16 1.79
N PRO A 54 4.80 -7.02 1.96
CA PRO A 54 5.39 -5.79 2.50
C PRO A 54 5.06 -4.54 1.69
N LEU A 55 5.13 -4.62 0.34
CA LEU A 55 4.77 -3.49 -0.52
C LEU A 55 3.27 -3.15 -0.42
N HIS A 56 2.42 -4.17 -0.32
CA HIS A 56 1.00 -3.96 -0.12
C HIS A 56 0.71 -3.29 1.22
N HIS A 57 1.41 -3.69 2.29
CA HIS A 57 1.30 -3.04 3.60
C HIS A 57 1.71 -1.57 3.56
N LEU A 58 2.90 -1.30 2.99
CA LEU A 58 3.42 0.06 2.79
C LEU A 58 2.41 0.94 2.05
N GLN A 59 1.82 0.43 0.97
CA GLN A 59 0.83 1.15 0.18
C GLN A 59 -0.49 1.39 0.94
N THR A 60 -0.99 0.36 1.62
CA THR A 60 -2.34 0.40 2.20
C THR A 60 -2.40 1.01 3.59
N LYS A 61 -1.27 1.09 4.30
CA LYS A 61 -1.16 1.70 5.62
C LYS A 61 -0.32 2.96 5.58
N ASP A 62 0.99 2.84 5.51
CA ASP A 62 1.93 3.95 5.75
C ASP A 62 1.73 5.09 4.74
N LEU A 63 1.63 4.77 3.45
CA LEU A 63 1.39 5.80 2.43
C LEU A 63 0.01 6.46 2.59
N LYS A 64 -1.02 5.70 2.95
CA LYS A 64 -2.35 6.27 3.21
C LYS A 64 -2.34 7.18 4.44
N GLU A 65 -1.61 6.80 5.48
CA GLU A 65 -1.43 7.58 6.71
C GLU A 65 -0.70 8.90 6.40
N VAL A 66 0.42 8.84 5.68
CA VAL A 66 1.14 10.05 5.22
C VAL A 66 0.21 10.95 4.39
N MET A 67 -0.55 10.39 3.45
CA MET A 67 -1.52 11.17 2.67
C MET A 67 -2.61 11.80 3.56
N HIS A 68 -3.08 11.08 4.58
CA HIS A 68 -4.04 11.60 5.54
C HIS A 68 -3.49 12.78 6.33
N HIS A 69 -2.28 12.65 6.89
CA HIS A 69 -1.60 13.73 7.62
C HIS A 69 -1.37 14.96 6.73
N ARG A 70 -0.92 14.77 5.49
CA ARG A 70 -0.76 15.87 4.52
C ARG A 70 -2.07 16.59 4.25
N LYS A 71 -3.16 15.85 4.05
CA LYS A 71 -4.50 16.44 3.81
C LYS A 71 -4.99 17.22 5.04
N LYS A 72 -4.79 16.67 6.24
CA LYS A 72 -5.13 17.31 7.52
C LYS A 72 -4.35 18.61 7.70
N LEU A 73 -3.02 18.59 7.47
CA LEU A 73 -2.16 19.76 7.54
C LEU A 73 -2.62 20.85 6.58
N GLN A 74 -2.89 20.50 5.31
CA GLN A 74 -3.39 21.45 4.32
C GLN A 74 -4.73 22.07 4.75
N GLY A 75 -5.64 21.28 5.29
CA GLY A 75 -6.92 21.77 5.82
C GLY A 75 -6.74 22.76 6.98
N ARG A 76 -5.90 22.42 7.96
CA ARG A 76 -5.61 23.29 9.12
C ARG A 76 -4.90 24.59 8.71
N ARG A 77 -3.98 24.54 7.75
CA ARG A 77 -3.35 25.73 7.16
C ARG A 77 -4.39 26.69 6.57
N LEU A 78 -5.31 26.14 5.76
CA LEU A 78 -6.35 26.94 5.12
C LEU A 78 -7.34 27.55 6.14
N ASP A 79 -7.69 26.82 7.20
CA ASP A 79 -8.53 27.36 8.29
C ASP A 79 -7.85 28.54 8.99
N PHE A 80 -6.58 28.37 9.39
CA PHE A 80 -5.79 29.43 10.01
C PHE A 80 -5.67 30.66 9.09
N ASP A 81 -5.33 30.46 7.81
CA ASP A 81 -5.23 31.54 6.83
C ASP A 81 -6.56 32.29 6.64
N CYS A 82 -7.68 31.57 6.58
CA CYS A 82 -9.01 32.14 6.45
C CYS A 82 -9.37 32.99 7.66
N LYS A 83 -9.16 32.47 8.87
CA LYS A 83 -9.48 33.15 10.13
C LYS A 83 -8.65 34.40 10.32
N ARG A 84 -7.33 34.30 10.13
CA ARG A 84 -6.39 35.43 10.20
C ARG A 84 -6.74 36.54 9.20
N ARG A 85 -7.10 36.19 7.96
CA ARG A 85 -7.53 37.17 6.95
C ARG A 85 -8.84 37.87 7.30
N ARG A 86 -9.79 37.16 7.92
CA ARG A 86 -11.08 37.72 8.34
C ARG A 86 -10.90 38.69 9.51
N GLN A 87 -10.06 38.35 10.48
CA GLN A 87 -9.71 39.24 11.58
C GLN A 87 -9.09 40.55 11.07
N ALA A 88 -8.10 40.47 10.18
CA ALA A 88 -7.46 41.65 9.60
C ALA A 88 -8.42 42.54 8.78
N LYS A 89 -9.51 41.98 8.24
CA LYS A 89 -10.55 42.73 7.53
C LYS A 89 -11.59 43.35 8.46
N GLY A 90 -11.89 42.73 9.61
CA GLY A 90 -12.78 43.28 10.64
C GLY A 90 -12.18 44.49 11.37
N THR A 91 -10.85 44.57 11.45
CA THR A 91 -10.12 45.71 12.04
C THR A 91 -9.97 46.91 11.09
N HIS A 92 -9.98 46.71 9.77
CA HIS A 92 -9.74 47.77 8.77
C HIS A 92 -10.92 48.07 7.83
N GLY A 93 -12.07 47.41 8.01
CA GLY A 93 -13.27 47.56 7.16
C GLY A 93 -14.31 48.55 7.72
N SER A 94 -14.98 49.26 6.81
CA SER A 94 -16.16 50.13 7.04
C SER A 94 -17.15 49.53 8.05
N GLU A 95 -17.83 50.39 8.84
CA GLU A 95 -18.75 50.03 9.94
C GLU A 95 -19.81 48.98 9.58
N ILE A 96 -20.17 48.85 8.29
CA ILE A 96 -21.14 47.87 7.78
C ILE A 96 -20.57 46.43 7.75
N GLY A 97 -19.24 46.25 7.71
CA GLY A 97 -18.57 44.94 7.72
C GLY A 97 -18.18 44.43 9.12
N LYS A 98 -18.27 45.29 10.14
CA LYS A 98 -17.78 45.06 11.52
C LYS A 98 -18.62 44.03 12.29
N THR A 99 -19.90 43.89 11.94
CA THR A 99 -20.87 43.02 12.62
C THR A 99 -20.78 41.54 12.23
N CYS A 100 -20.07 41.17 11.15
CA CYS A 100 -19.98 39.80 10.64
C CYS A 100 -18.57 39.20 10.61
N SER A 101 -17.54 39.90 11.10
CA SER A 101 -16.13 39.58 10.81
C SER A 101 -15.18 39.50 12.01
N ASN A 102 -15.65 39.79 13.23
CA ASN A 102 -14.83 39.72 14.43
C ASN A 102 -14.65 38.27 14.88
N ILE A 103 -13.65 37.60 14.32
CA ILE A 103 -13.18 36.31 14.84
C ILE A 103 -12.38 36.58 16.13
N PRO A 104 -12.75 35.96 17.26
CA PRO A 104 -12.02 36.11 18.53
C PRO A 104 -10.55 35.68 18.41
N ASP A 105 -9.65 36.36 19.13
CA ASP A 105 -8.23 36.00 19.19
C ASP A 105 -8.02 34.54 19.61
N ASP A 106 -8.83 34.04 20.55
CA ASP A 106 -8.76 32.65 21.00
C ASP A 106 -9.06 31.64 19.89
N GLU A 107 -9.96 31.96 18.94
CA GLU A 107 -10.24 31.07 17.82
C GLU A 107 -9.10 31.01 16.81
N ILE A 108 -8.35 32.11 16.67
CA ILE A 108 -7.18 32.20 15.79
C ILE A 108 -6.01 31.47 16.42
N ARG A 109 -5.74 31.71 17.70
CA ARG A 109 -4.72 30.99 18.47
C ARG A 109 -4.99 29.49 18.45
N GLN A 110 -6.23 29.06 18.65
CA GLN A 110 -6.58 27.64 18.57
C GLN A 110 -6.38 27.06 17.15
N ALA A 111 -6.65 27.83 16.09
CA ALA A 111 -6.39 27.39 14.71
C ALA A 111 -4.89 27.29 14.42
N GLU A 112 -4.09 28.21 14.96
CA GLU A 112 -2.62 28.21 14.89
C GLU A 112 -2.01 27.00 15.61
N GLU A 113 -2.43 26.76 16.85
CA GLU A 113 -2.00 25.59 17.65
C GLU A 113 -2.32 24.28 16.92
N LYS A 114 -3.55 24.14 16.41
CA LYS A 114 -3.92 22.97 15.60
C LYS A 114 -3.03 22.85 14.35
N PHE A 115 -2.76 23.94 13.64
CA PHE A 115 -1.89 23.89 12.47
C PHE A 115 -0.46 23.47 12.86
N ALA A 116 0.09 24.00 13.95
CA ALA A 116 1.40 23.66 14.51
C ALA A 116 1.49 22.19 14.93
N GLU A 117 0.49 21.65 15.62
CA GLU A 117 0.42 20.21 15.94
C GLU A 117 0.52 19.32 14.70
N SER A 118 -0.05 19.76 13.57
CA SER A 118 -0.01 18.99 12.32
C SER A 118 1.33 19.04 11.59
N LEU A 119 2.26 19.90 11.99
CA LEU A 119 3.64 19.90 11.48
C LEU A 119 4.52 18.86 12.18
N HIS A 120 4.11 18.37 13.34
CA HIS A 120 4.85 17.42 14.17
C HIS A 120 4.30 15.98 14.13
N LEU A 121 3.35 15.72 13.22
CA LEU A 121 2.78 14.40 12.91
C LEU A 121 3.44 13.84 11.66
#